data_AF-A0A8R1HH93-F1
#
_entry.id   AF-A0A8R1HH93-F1
#
_cell.length_a   1.000
_cell.length_b   1.000
_cell.length_c   1.000
_cell.angle_alpha   90.00
_cell.angle_beta   90.00
_cell.angle_gamma   90.00
#
_symmetry.space_group_name_H-M   'P 1'
#
loop_
_entity.id
_entity.type
_entity.pdbx_description
1 polymer ?
#
loop_
_entity_poly.entity_id
_entity_poly.type
_entity_poly.pdbx_seq_one_letter_code
_entity_poly.pdbx_strand_id
1 'polypeptide(L)'
;MNGKHHQITKKSSIDDDLSFTVVPDVGLKNSQLEFLLGMPINQCIAMMQQFPRMLTKVELKYSRKDPCCRDIVIYIGSTGIKLYFDGVTQLAKLIEVDDLSKITLTYKEKVFSAPANEATMERVNEIFGSTHPGSYDDKHNIYVQSWPGLSFCFPTTAAGENLEVRPGFGPNLRSLKYDANSQPKLTKMSIYRGQNPLDPEAVDTPFSCYCGQNRTRKVEAIWENGQIVGLDVQFDAQNGSVVDNEFDVETYTRQIYFGDSVSDVQTILGAPSKVFYRSDDKMKIHRGLHKETLYGPPNFFFNYFVMGLQAPPFFASLGHEFCEKMLFRVLAKGFCQILF
;
A
#
# COMPACT_ATOMS: atom_id res chain seq x y z
N MET A 1 -59.58 6.89 -10.84
CA MET A 1 -58.39 6.08 -11.20
C MET A 1 -57.67 6.76 -12.35
N ASN A 2 -56.47 7.29 -12.11
CA ASN A 2 -55.35 7.42 -13.06
C ASN A 2 -54.30 8.37 -12.47
N GLY A 3 -53.49 7.83 -11.55
CA GLY A 3 -52.24 8.46 -11.15
C GLY A 3 -51.21 8.24 -12.25
N LYS A 4 -50.75 9.32 -12.88
CA LYS A 4 -49.58 9.29 -13.75
C LYS A 4 -48.34 9.16 -12.87
N HIS A 5 -47.83 7.94 -12.71
CA HIS A 5 -46.47 7.73 -12.22
C HIS A 5 -45.50 8.28 -13.27
N HIS A 6 -44.92 9.45 -12.99
CA HIS A 6 -43.65 9.84 -13.59
C HIS A 6 -42.61 8.83 -13.09
N GLN A 7 -42.28 7.84 -13.92
CA GLN A 7 -41.04 7.10 -13.75
C GLN A 7 -39.91 8.09 -13.97
N ILE A 8 -39.36 8.59 -12.86
CA ILE A 8 -38.02 9.17 -12.86
C ILE A 8 -37.11 7.99 -13.17
N THR A 9 -36.73 7.85 -14.43
CA THR A 9 -35.67 6.95 -14.86
C THR A 9 -34.40 7.43 -14.18
N LYS A 10 -34.13 6.90 -12.99
CA LYS A 10 -32.86 7.04 -12.31
C LYS A 10 -31.85 6.34 -13.22
N LYS A 11 -31.22 7.11 -14.10
CA LYS A 11 -30.10 6.65 -14.92
C LYS A 11 -29.01 6.29 -13.90
N SER A 12 -28.88 5.01 -13.58
CA SER A 12 -27.76 4.51 -12.79
C SER A 12 -26.53 4.54 -13.69
N SER A 13 -25.96 5.73 -13.90
CA SER A 13 -24.60 5.85 -14.37
C SER A 13 -23.71 5.43 -13.21
N ILE A 14 -23.28 4.17 -13.25
CA ILE A 14 -22.02 3.76 -12.65
C ILE A 14 -20.95 4.48 -13.47
N ASP A 15 -20.79 5.79 -13.24
CA ASP A 15 -19.50 6.41 -13.53
C ASP A 15 -18.58 5.85 -12.45
N ASP A 16 -17.53 5.15 -12.88
CA ASP A 16 -16.41 4.74 -12.04
C ASP A 16 -15.71 6.02 -11.55
N ASP A 17 -16.35 6.75 -10.62
CA ASP A 17 -15.88 8.05 -10.20
C ASP A 17 -14.64 7.87 -9.33
N LEU A 18 -13.48 8.16 -9.94
CA LEU A 18 -12.17 8.19 -9.28
C LEU A 18 -12.07 9.44 -8.39
N SER A 19 -12.99 9.55 -7.45
CA SER A 19 -13.09 10.62 -6.47
C SER A 19 -12.57 10.14 -5.13
N PHE A 20 -11.56 10.82 -4.59
CA PHE A 20 -10.92 10.46 -3.33
C PHE A 20 -10.99 11.62 -2.34
N THR A 21 -11.39 11.30 -1.12
CA THR A 21 -11.31 12.16 0.05
C THR A 21 -9.91 12.07 0.62
N VAL A 22 -9.26 13.22 0.74
CA VAL A 22 -7.95 13.38 1.36
C VAL A 22 -8.12 13.45 2.88
N VAL A 23 -7.45 12.56 3.60
CA VAL A 23 -7.37 12.57 5.06
C VAL A 23 -5.91 12.70 5.46
N PRO A 24 -5.45 13.91 5.85
CA PRO A 24 -4.07 14.13 6.29
C PRO A 24 -3.66 13.16 7.39
N ASP A 25 -2.40 12.72 7.38
CA ASP A 25 -1.84 11.74 8.33
C ASP A 25 -2.48 10.33 8.29
N VAL A 26 -3.44 10.09 7.39
CA VAL A 26 -4.18 8.82 7.29
C VAL A 26 -4.12 8.23 5.90
N GLY A 27 -4.53 8.97 4.86
CA GLY A 27 -4.50 8.48 3.48
C GLY A 27 -5.61 9.00 2.56
N LEU A 28 -5.95 8.21 1.54
CA LEU A 28 -6.98 8.50 0.53
C LEU A 28 -8.15 7.53 0.67
N LYS A 29 -9.37 8.06 0.70
CA LYS A 29 -10.59 7.27 0.87
C LYS A 29 -11.61 7.55 -0.22
N ASN A 30 -12.18 6.52 -0.81
CA ASN A 30 -13.35 6.53 -1.68
C ASN A 30 -14.40 5.61 -1.04
N SER A 31 -15.67 5.76 -1.42
CA SER A 31 -16.78 4.86 -1.09
C SER A 31 -16.47 3.35 -1.24
N GLN A 32 -15.55 2.98 -2.13
CA GLN A 32 -15.19 1.58 -2.39
C GLN A 32 -13.75 1.21 -2.03
N LEU A 33 -12.85 2.19 -1.90
CA LEU A 33 -11.41 1.97 -1.85
C LEU A 33 -10.77 2.85 -0.78
N GLU A 34 -9.86 2.28 0.01
CA GLU A 34 -9.05 3.04 0.96
C GLU A 34 -7.56 2.72 0.75
N PHE A 35 -6.76 3.75 0.51
CA PHE A 35 -5.31 3.69 0.55
C PHE A 35 -4.86 4.36 1.84
N LEU A 36 -4.43 3.57 2.82
CA LEU A 36 -4.08 4.06 4.15
C LEU A 36 -2.58 3.97 4.38
N LEU A 37 -2.04 4.92 5.13
CA LEU A 37 -0.73 4.76 5.76
C LEU A 37 -0.77 3.59 6.75
N GLY A 38 0.33 2.86 6.85
CA GLY A 38 0.44 1.60 7.60
C GLY A 38 -0.21 0.40 6.91
N MET A 39 -0.94 0.59 5.80
CA MET A 39 -1.54 -0.52 5.06
C MET A 39 -0.43 -1.46 4.54
N PRO A 40 -0.56 -2.77 4.77
CA PRO A 40 0.31 -3.77 4.17
C PRO A 40 0.23 -3.82 2.65
N ILE A 41 1.36 -4.07 2.01
CA ILE A 41 1.42 -4.24 0.56
C ILE A 41 0.54 -5.39 0.04
N ASN A 42 0.44 -6.49 0.78
CA ASN A 42 -0.40 -7.64 0.39
C ASN A 42 -1.89 -7.29 0.41
N GLN A 43 -2.36 -6.50 1.39
CA GLN A 43 -3.73 -6.01 1.44
C GLN A 43 -4.00 -5.03 0.30
N CYS A 44 -3.07 -4.12 0.03
CA CYS A 44 -3.15 -3.22 -1.12
C CYS A 44 -3.29 -4.00 -2.43
N ILE A 45 -2.45 -5.03 -2.63
CA ILE A 45 -2.51 -5.90 -3.79
C ILE A 45 -3.86 -6.63 -3.89
N ALA A 46 -4.35 -7.22 -2.78
CA ALA A 46 -5.63 -7.92 -2.75
C ALA A 46 -6.80 -6.97 -3.08
N MET A 47 -6.77 -5.74 -2.58
CA MET A 47 -7.75 -4.72 -2.91
C MET A 47 -7.69 -4.35 -4.40
N MET A 48 -6.50 -4.13 -4.97
CA MET A 48 -6.38 -3.84 -6.41
C MET A 48 -6.94 -4.97 -7.28
N GLN A 49 -6.78 -6.22 -6.87
CA GLN A 49 -7.35 -7.38 -7.55
C GLN A 49 -8.88 -7.43 -7.53
N GLN A 50 -9.53 -6.83 -6.52
CA GLN A 50 -10.99 -6.76 -6.43
C GLN A 50 -11.58 -5.69 -7.34
N PHE A 51 -10.79 -4.67 -7.71
CA PHE A 51 -11.24 -3.53 -8.52
C PHE A 51 -10.40 -3.32 -9.81
N PRO A 52 -10.23 -4.36 -10.65
CA PRO A 52 -9.33 -4.30 -11.82
C PRO A 52 -9.82 -3.37 -12.93
N ARG A 53 -11.10 -2.98 -12.92
CA ARG A 53 -11.67 -2.02 -13.88
C ARG A 53 -11.30 -0.57 -13.55
N MET A 54 -11.26 -0.24 -12.26
CA MET A 54 -10.95 1.12 -11.78
C MET A 54 -9.44 1.36 -11.69
N LEU A 55 -8.69 0.36 -11.22
CA LEU A 55 -7.26 0.45 -10.95
C LEU A 55 -6.47 -0.26 -12.06
N THR A 56 -6.20 0.45 -13.15
CA THR A 56 -5.50 -0.08 -14.32
C THR A 56 -4.08 0.48 -14.45
N LYS A 57 -3.24 -0.18 -15.25
CA LYS A 57 -1.82 0.18 -15.48
C LYS A 57 -1.02 0.21 -14.17
N VAL A 58 -1.16 -0.86 -13.38
CA VAL A 58 -0.44 -1.00 -12.11
C VAL A 58 0.99 -1.46 -12.37
N GLU A 59 1.97 -0.71 -11.87
CA GLU A 59 3.39 -1.04 -11.94
C GLU A 59 3.94 -1.26 -10.52
N LEU A 60 4.73 -2.31 -10.33
CA LEU A 60 5.50 -2.56 -9.10
C LEU A 60 6.98 -2.35 -9.36
N LYS A 61 7.61 -1.47 -8.58
CA LYS A 61 9.04 -1.17 -8.62
C LYS A 61 9.67 -1.58 -7.29
N TYR A 62 10.77 -2.32 -7.36
CA TYR A 62 11.55 -2.73 -6.18
C TYR A 62 13.01 -2.92 -6.57
N SER A 63 13.90 -2.80 -5.59
CA SER A 63 15.32 -3.06 -5.81
C SER A 63 15.61 -4.56 -5.71
N ARG A 64 16.20 -5.14 -6.77
CA ARG A 64 16.73 -6.51 -6.70
C ARG A 64 18.08 -6.59 -5.98
N LYS A 65 18.81 -5.48 -5.93
CA LYS A 65 20.15 -5.40 -5.31
C LYS A 65 20.06 -5.15 -3.81
N ASP A 66 19.18 -4.26 -3.42
CA ASP A 66 19.00 -3.81 -2.03
C ASP A 66 17.53 -3.92 -1.61
N PRO A 67 16.96 -5.15 -1.59
CA PRO A 67 15.53 -5.39 -1.38
C PRO A 67 14.97 -4.76 -0.09
N CYS A 68 15.69 -4.92 1.02
CA CYS A 68 15.24 -4.45 2.33
C CYS A 68 15.59 -2.98 2.61
N CYS A 69 16.52 -2.38 1.85
CA CYS A 69 17.02 -1.02 2.10
C CYS A 69 16.34 0.03 1.23
N ARG A 70 15.61 -0.39 0.19
CA ARG A 70 14.90 0.52 -0.71
C ARG A 70 13.41 0.25 -0.65
N ASP A 71 12.66 1.32 -0.81
CA ASP A 71 11.21 1.27 -0.82
C ASP A 71 10.70 0.44 -2.00
N ILE A 72 9.61 -0.26 -1.74
CA ILE A 72 8.81 -0.92 -2.74
C ILE A 72 7.73 0.07 -3.17
N VAL A 73 7.59 0.33 -4.47
CA VAL A 73 6.66 1.33 -4.98
C VAL A 73 5.62 0.67 -5.86
N ILE A 74 4.35 0.92 -5.57
CA ILE A 74 3.22 0.58 -6.44
C ILE A 74 2.73 1.87 -7.09
N TYR A 75 2.72 1.92 -8.41
CA TYR A 75 2.15 3.03 -9.18
C TYR A 75 0.86 2.57 -9.87
N ILE A 76 -0.21 3.34 -9.72
CA ILE A 76 -1.51 3.08 -10.34
C ILE A 76 -1.71 4.10 -11.45
N GLY A 77 -1.40 3.72 -12.70
CA GLY A 77 -1.39 4.65 -13.83
C GLY A 77 -2.74 5.28 -14.15
N SER A 78 -3.86 4.62 -13.84
CA SER A 78 -5.22 5.17 -14.03
C SER A 78 -5.56 6.32 -13.09
N THR A 79 -4.92 6.39 -11.92
CA THR A 79 -5.22 7.41 -10.89
C THR A 79 -4.07 8.39 -10.64
N GLY A 80 -2.86 8.08 -11.09
CA GLY A 80 -1.67 8.86 -10.73
C GLY A 80 -1.24 8.65 -9.27
N ILE A 81 -1.79 7.65 -8.58
CA ILE A 81 -1.43 7.35 -7.18
C ILE A 81 -0.16 6.50 -7.15
N LYS A 82 0.80 6.91 -6.33
CA LYS A 82 2.01 6.17 -5.96
C LYS A 82 1.98 5.84 -4.49
N LEU A 83 2.16 4.56 -4.17
CA LEU A 83 2.22 4.06 -2.81
C LEU A 83 3.65 3.57 -2.55
N TYR A 84 4.29 4.13 -1.53
CA TYR A 84 5.62 3.74 -1.09
C TYR A 84 5.50 2.89 0.14
N PHE A 85 6.05 1.68 0.05
CA PHE A 85 6.11 0.71 1.13
C PHE A 85 7.55 0.61 1.61
N ASP A 86 7.72 0.58 2.92
CA ASP A 86 9.02 0.34 3.54
C ASP A 86 9.57 -1.05 3.14
N GLY A 87 10.88 -1.12 2.85
CA GLY A 87 11.49 -2.35 2.34
C GLY A 87 11.50 -3.52 3.34
N VAL A 88 11.50 -3.22 4.65
CA VAL A 88 11.56 -4.22 5.72
C VAL A 88 10.17 -4.58 6.21
N THR A 89 9.41 -3.58 6.64
CA THR A 89 8.08 -3.76 7.25
C THR A 89 6.98 -3.96 6.21
N GLN A 90 7.24 -3.58 4.95
CA GLN A 90 6.27 -3.65 3.84
C GLN A 90 4.99 -2.85 4.06
N LEU A 91 5.07 -1.79 4.89
CA LEU A 91 3.94 -0.93 5.21
C LEU A 91 3.98 0.35 4.41
N ALA A 92 2.80 0.78 3.96
CA ALA A 92 2.64 2.05 3.27
C ALA A 92 3.09 3.19 4.18
N LYS A 93 4.18 3.87 3.84
CA LYS A 93 4.72 5.00 4.61
C LYS A 93 4.48 6.35 3.97
N LEU A 94 4.23 6.37 2.66
CA LEU A 94 3.99 7.59 1.89
C LEU A 94 3.03 7.28 0.73
N ILE A 95 2.05 8.16 0.55
CA ILE A 95 1.14 8.16 -0.58
C ILE A 95 1.38 9.45 -1.35
N GLU A 96 1.73 9.34 -2.62
CA GLU A 96 1.84 10.49 -3.52
C GLU A 96 0.78 10.43 -4.62
N VAL A 97 0.33 11.59 -5.06
CA VAL A 97 -0.44 11.76 -6.30
C VAL A 97 0.38 12.69 -7.18
N ASP A 98 0.86 12.19 -8.31
CA ASP A 98 1.72 12.93 -9.24
C ASP A 98 1.01 13.38 -10.51
N ASP A 99 -0.20 12.89 -10.74
CA ASP A 99 -1.06 13.27 -11.85
C ASP A 99 -2.48 13.53 -11.37
N LEU A 100 -2.70 14.75 -10.89
CA LEU A 100 -3.97 15.21 -10.35
C LEU A 100 -5.04 15.40 -11.44
N SER A 101 -4.67 15.33 -12.72
CA SER A 101 -5.62 15.48 -13.83
C SER A 101 -6.54 14.26 -13.99
N LYS A 102 -6.20 13.14 -13.34
CA LYS A 102 -6.90 11.85 -13.46
C LYS A 102 -7.98 11.60 -12.40
N ILE A 103 -7.97 12.35 -11.30
CA ILE A 103 -8.82 12.08 -10.15
C ILE A 103 -9.45 13.35 -9.59
N THR A 104 -10.62 13.19 -8.98
CA THR A 104 -11.25 14.25 -8.20
C THR A 104 -10.80 14.14 -6.75
N LEU A 105 -10.39 15.24 -6.14
CA LEU A 105 -9.96 15.28 -4.75
C LEU A 105 -10.87 16.17 -3.91
N THR A 106 -11.28 15.64 -2.76
CA THR A 106 -12.12 16.35 -1.79
C THR A 106 -11.44 16.43 -0.43
N TYR A 107 -11.73 17.49 0.32
CA TYR A 107 -11.32 17.67 1.70
C TYR A 107 -12.45 18.32 2.48
N LYS A 108 -12.86 17.70 3.61
CA LYS A 108 -14.02 18.14 4.41
C LYS A 108 -15.26 18.41 3.53
N GLU A 109 -15.59 17.44 2.68
CA GLU A 109 -16.72 17.46 1.73
C GLU A 109 -16.65 18.52 0.62
N LYS A 110 -15.55 19.27 0.52
CA LYS A 110 -15.34 20.25 -0.54
C LYS A 110 -14.41 19.71 -1.61
N VAL A 111 -14.84 19.75 -2.87
CA VAL A 111 -13.95 19.49 -4.01
C VAL A 111 -12.94 20.62 -4.13
N PHE A 112 -11.66 20.26 -4.16
CA PHE A 112 -10.56 21.23 -4.32
C PHE A 112 -9.76 21.04 -5.61
N SER A 113 -9.72 19.82 -6.14
CA SER A 113 -9.09 19.50 -7.42
C SER A 113 -10.00 18.55 -8.19
N ALA A 114 -10.13 18.73 -9.49
CA ALA A 114 -10.85 17.82 -10.37
C ALA A 114 -10.14 17.72 -11.74
N PRO A 115 -10.40 16.67 -12.54
CA PRO A 115 -9.92 16.60 -13.90
C PRO A 115 -10.29 17.86 -14.69
N ALA A 116 -9.32 18.41 -15.43
CA ALA A 116 -9.41 19.69 -16.17
C ALA A 116 -9.61 20.96 -15.32
N ASN A 117 -9.74 20.83 -14.00
CA ASN A 117 -9.81 21.94 -13.05
C ASN A 117 -8.92 21.63 -11.84
N GLU A 118 -7.61 21.53 -12.09
CA GLU A 118 -6.64 21.21 -11.04
C GLU A 118 -6.52 22.34 -10.02
N ALA A 119 -6.29 21.98 -8.76
CA ALA A 119 -6.19 22.96 -7.68
C ALA A 119 -5.05 23.96 -7.92
N THR A 120 -5.34 25.25 -7.73
CA THR A 120 -4.32 26.30 -7.65
C THR A 120 -3.82 26.48 -6.22
N MET A 121 -2.68 27.17 -6.05
CA MET A 121 -2.16 27.50 -4.72
C MET A 121 -3.16 28.33 -3.89
N GLU A 122 -3.84 29.31 -4.50
CA GLU A 122 -4.93 30.05 -3.84
C GLU A 122 -6.04 29.12 -3.36
N ARG A 123 -6.53 28.23 -4.22
CA ARG A 123 -7.61 27.29 -3.88
C ARG A 123 -7.24 26.38 -2.71
N VAL A 124 -5.99 25.93 -2.67
CA VAL A 124 -5.45 25.14 -1.55
C VAL A 124 -5.42 25.97 -0.26
N ASN A 125 -4.91 27.21 -0.32
CA ASN A 125 -4.86 28.10 0.85
C ASN A 125 -6.26 28.42 1.39
N GLU A 126 -7.27 28.57 0.54
CA GLU A 126 -8.67 28.77 0.95
C GLU A 126 -9.24 27.60 1.76
N ILE A 127 -8.86 26.38 1.41
CA ILE A 127 -9.48 25.15 1.96
C ILE A 127 -8.72 24.62 3.17
N PHE A 128 -7.39 24.59 3.08
CA PHE A 128 -6.51 24.05 4.11
C PHE A 128 -5.98 25.12 5.08
N GLY A 129 -6.21 26.40 4.76
CA GLY A 129 -5.63 27.53 5.47
C GLY A 129 -4.19 27.80 5.04
N SER A 130 -3.75 29.04 5.16
CA SER A 130 -2.39 29.42 4.75
C SER A 130 -1.34 28.83 5.68
N THR A 131 -0.37 28.13 5.11
CA THR A 131 0.86 27.71 5.80
C THR A 131 1.98 28.67 5.43
N HIS A 132 2.32 29.55 6.37
CA HIS A 132 3.46 30.45 6.22
C HIS A 132 4.49 30.18 7.31
N PRO A 133 5.78 30.03 6.94
CA PRO A 133 6.34 30.04 5.57
C PRO A 133 6.38 28.65 4.90
N GLY A 134 6.21 28.59 3.58
CA GLY A 134 6.48 27.38 2.78
C GLY A 134 7.97 27.23 2.47
N SER A 135 8.38 26.03 2.05
CA SER A 135 9.77 25.74 1.68
C SER A 135 9.97 25.80 0.18
N TYR A 136 11.12 26.33 -0.25
CA TYR A 136 11.49 26.45 -1.66
C TYR A 136 12.64 25.50 -1.99
N ASP A 137 12.48 24.72 -3.06
CA ASP A 137 13.53 23.92 -3.65
C ASP A 137 14.04 24.60 -4.92
N ASP A 138 15.14 25.35 -4.79
CA ASP A 138 15.77 26.08 -5.91
C ASP A 138 16.25 25.14 -7.02
N LYS A 139 16.55 23.86 -6.73
CA LYS A 139 17.08 22.93 -7.74
C LYS A 139 16.00 22.47 -8.70
N HIS A 140 14.81 22.22 -8.18
CA HIS A 140 13.68 21.73 -8.97
C HIS A 140 12.69 22.84 -9.34
N ASN A 141 12.92 24.08 -8.87
CA ASN A 141 11.99 25.19 -8.99
C ASN A 141 10.59 24.83 -8.45
N ILE A 142 10.54 24.17 -7.30
CA ILE A 142 9.28 23.74 -6.66
C ILE A 142 9.10 24.49 -5.34
N TYR A 143 7.89 25.01 -5.14
CA TYR A 143 7.44 25.54 -3.86
C TYR A 143 6.56 24.52 -3.16
N VAL A 144 6.88 24.21 -1.90
CA VAL A 144 6.19 23.20 -1.11
C VAL A 144 5.44 23.86 0.05
N GLN A 145 4.13 23.62 0.10
CA GLN A 145 3.30 23.96 1.25
C GLN A 145 3.03 22.69 2.06
N SER A 146 3.25 22.74 3.38
CA SER A 146 3.14 21.56 4.24
C SER A 146 2.24 21.85 5.43
N TRP A 147 1.38 20.89 5.75
CA TRP A 147 0.56 20.77 6.94
C TRP A 147 0.94 19.47 7.65
N PRO A 148 0.54 19.27 8.91
CA PRO A 148 0.69 17.97 9.56
C PRO A 148 0.12 16.84 8.69
N GLY A 149 1.01 15.94 8.26
CA GLY A 149 0.70 14.77 7.45
C GLY A 149 0.22 15.00 6.01
N LEU A 150 0.45 16.19 5.44
CA LEU A 150 0.09 16.51 4.06
C LEU A 150 1.02 17.59 3.49
N SER A 151 1.48 17.42 2.25
CA SER A 151 2.17 18.48 1.52
C SER A 151 1.71 18.59 0.07
N PHE A 152 1.86 19.79 -0.47
CA PHE A 152 1.51 20.17 -1.84
C PHE A 152 2.69 20.86 -2.50
N CYS A 153 2.99 20.45 -3.74
CA CYS A 153 4.08 21.00 -4.54
C CYS A 153 3.53 21.80 -5.72
N PHE A 154 4.05 23.01 -5.89
CA PHE A 154 3.69 23.92 -6.96
C PHE A 154 4.94 24.30 -7.77
N PRO A 155 4.90 24.24 -9.11
CA PRO A 155 6.01 24.67 -9.95
C PRO A 155 6.12 26.20 -9.91
N THR A 156 7.34 26.70 -9.78
CA THR A 156 7.60 28.15 -9.64
C THR A 156 8.00 28.79 -10.96
N THR A 157 8.31 27.98 -11.98
CA THR A 157 8.57 28.41 -13.35
C THR A 157 7.32 28.95 -14.05
N ALA A 158 6.12 28.62 -13.57
CA ALA A 158 4.85 29.12 -14.11
C ALA A 158 4.63 30.63 -13.88
N ALA A 159 5.43 31.25 -12.99
CA ALA A 159 5.24 32.64 -12.55
C ALA A 159 5.86 33.71 -13.46
N GLY A 160 6.78 33.35 -14.36
CA GLY A 160 7.55 34.33 -15.15
C GLY A 160 8.25 35.39 -14.27
N GLU A 161 8.46 36.60 -14.84
CA GLU A 161 9.09 37.75 -14.19
C GLU A 161 8.28 38.38 -13.03
N ASN A 162 7.08 37.85 -12.71
CA ASN A 162 6.13 38.44 -11.76
C ASN A 162 6.15 37.81 -10.35
N LEU A 163 7.19 37.02 -10.02
CA LEU A 163 7.31 36.39 -8.71
C LEU A 163 7.93 37.32 -7.68
N GLU A 164 7.12 37.96 -6.82
CA GLU A 164 7.64 38.62 -5.62
C GLU A 164 8.04 37.58 -4.59
N VAL A 165 9.34 37.26 -4.54
CA VAL A 165 9.93 36.42 -3.51
C VAL A 165 10.25 37.28 -2.29
N ARG A 166 9.50 37.12 -1.21
CA ARG A 166 9.86 37.73 0.08
C ARG A 166 10.70 36.74 0.90
N PRO A 167 11.87 37.16 1.42
CA PRO A 167 12.63 36.32 2.34
C PRO A 167 11.78 36.05 3.59
N GLY A 168 11.61 34.77 3.92
CA GLY A 168 10.95 34.32 5.14
C GLY A 168 11.93 34.23 6.31
N PHE A 169 11.43 33.80 7.47
CA PHE A 169 12.24 33.60 8.68
C PHE A 169 13.03 32.29 8.61
N GLY A 170 14.02 32.21 7.72
CA GLY A 170 14.95 31.08 7.61
C GLY A 170 15.55 30.92 6.22
N PRO A 171 16.60 30.10 6.06
CA PRO A 171 17.38 30.01 4.82
C PRO A 171 16.56 29.62 3.58
N ASN A 172 15.57 28.74 3.76
CA ASN A 172 14.77 28.15 2.66
C ASN A 172 13.29 28.52 2.73
N LEU A 173 12.92 29.43 3.64
CA LEU A 173 11.55 29.83 3.88
C LEU A 173 11.27 31.07 3.04
N ARG A 174 10.28 30.99 2.14
CA ARG A 174 9.92 32.09 1.24
C ARG A 174 8.42 32.25 1.21
N SER A 175 7.95 33.48 1.09
CA SER A 175 6.55 33.77 0.77
C SER A 175 6.50 34.22 -0.68
N LEU A 176 5.70 33.50 -1.48
CA LEU A 176 5.50 33.81 -2.89
C LEU A 176 4.13 34.46 -3.05
N LYS A 177 4.11 35.61 -3.72
CA LYS A 177 2.89 36.23 -4.22
C LYS A 177 2.83 36.06 -5.73
N TYR A 178 1.69 35.57 -6.20
CA TYR A 178 1.38 35.43 -7.61
C TYR A 178 0.20 36.35 -7.93
N ASP A 179 0.10 36.79 -9.17
CA ASP A 179 -1.13 37.42 -9.64
C ASP A 179 -2.21 36.34 -9.86
N ALA A 180 -3.48 36.76 -9.90
CA ALA A 180 -4.61 35.83 -10.01
C ALA A 180 -4.60 35.00 -11.32
N ASN A 181 -3.96 35.48 -12.38
CA ASN A 181 -3.90 34.81 -13.68
C ASN A 181 -2.64 33.93 -13.82
N SER A 182 -1.66 34.07 -12.93
CA SER A 182 -0.38 33.36 -12.92
C SER A 182 -0.30 32.32 -11.79
N GLN A 183 -1.43 31.97 -11.16
CA GLN A 183 -1.43 31.03 -10.04
C GLN A 183 -0.93 29.65 -10.47
N PRO A 184 0.10 29.09 -9.81
CA PRO A 184 0.62 27.79 -10.16
C PRO A 184 -0.40 26.70 -9.81
N LYS A 185 -0.51 25.72 -10.70
CA LYS A 185 -1.32 24.53 -10.47
C LYS A 185 -0.58 23.51 -9.63
N LEU A 186 -1.33 22.76 -8.83
CA LEU A 186 -0.83 21.67 -8.01
C LEU A 186 -0.29 20.55 -8.91
N THR A 187 0.99 20.20 -8.74
CA THR A 187 1.63 19.14 -9.53
C THR A 187 1.89 17.87 -8.74
N LYS A 188 1.95 17.97 -7.41
CA LYS A 188 2.13 16.80 -6.56
C LYS A 188 1.49 17.01 -5.20
N MET A 189 0.79 15.99 -4.71
CA MET A 189 0.31 15.87 -3.34
C MET A 189 1.00 14.69 -2.66
N SER A 190 1.40 14.85 -1.40
CA SER A 190 2.00 13.77 -0.61
C SER A 190 1.31 13.68 0.76
N ILE A 191 0.89 12.49 1.16
CA ILE A 191 0.31 12.16 2.47
C ILE A 191 1.26 11.21 3.18
N TYR A 192 1.64 11.54 4.41
CA TYR A 192 2.66 10.85 5.19
C TYR A 192 2.39 11.07 6.69
N ARG A 193 3.07 10.33 7.57
CA ARG A 193 3.09 10.63 9.00
C ARG A 193 4.33 11.42 9.39
N GLY A 194 4.16 12.37 10.30
CA GLY A 194 5.23 13.25 10.78
C GLY A 194 5.33 14.56 10.01
N GLN A 195 6.52 15.15 9.99
CA GLN A 195 6.75 16.52 9.52
C GLN A 195 7.19 16.62 8.06
N ASN A 196 7.88 15.61 7.52
CA ASN A 196 8.52 15.67 6.20
C ASN A 196 8.22 14.42 5.35
N PRO A 197 7.81 14.56 4.07
CA PRO A 197 7.60 13.41 3.18
C PRO A 197 8.88 12.63 2.84
N LEU A 198 10.07 13.22 2.99
CA LEU A 198 11.34 12.56 2.70
C LEU A 198 11.77 11.56 3.77
N ASP A 199 11.31 11.77 5.01
CA ASP A 199 11.57 10.89 6.14
C ASP A 199 10.28 10.73 6.96
N PRO A 200 9.28 9.98 6.42
CA PRO A 200 8.03 9.74 7.12
C PRO A 200 8.27 8.95 8.40
N GLU A 201 7.56 9.33 9.46
CA GLU A 201 7.52 8.55 10.68
C GLU A 201 6.88 7.17 10.44
N ALA A 202 7.32 6.17 11.20
CA ALA A 202 6.77 4.83 11.11
C ALA A 202 5.28 4.83 11.50
N VAL A 203 4.47 4.08 10.73
CA VAL A 203 3.03 3.98 10.93
C VAL A 203 2.68 2.53 11.25
N ASP A 204 2.14 2.31 12.46
CA ASP A 204 1.51 1.04 12.80
C ASP A 204 0.29 0.80 11.92
N THR A 205 -0.08 -0.46 11.81
CA THR A 205 -1.20 -0.82 10.95
C THR A 205 -2.52 -0.35 11.53
N PRO A 206 -3.37 0.30 10.70
CA PRO A 206 -4.73 0.64 11.12
C PRO A 206 -5.53 -0.59 11.53
N PHE A 207 -6.33 -0.50 12.61
CA PHE A 207 -7.21 -1.59 13.05
C PHE A 207 -8.17 -2.09 11.95
N SER A 208 -8.60 -1.20 11.05
CA SER A 208 -9.44 -1.55 9.90
C SER A 208 -8.77 -2.53 8.91
N CYS A 209 -7.46 -2.72 8.99
CA CYS A 209 -6.73 -3.68 8.18
C CYS A 209 -6.72 -5.11 8.76
N TYR A 210 -7.16 -5.31 10.02
CA TYR A 210 -7.04 -6.60 10.70
C TYR A 210 -8.14 -7.61 10.37
N CYS A 211 -9.27 -7.23 9.75
CA CYS A 211 -10.38 -8.04 9.18
C CYS A 211 -10.36 -9.59 9.40
N GLY A 212 -10.28 -10.10 10.63
CA GLY A 212 -10.17 -11.54 10.93
C GLY A 212 -8.90 -12.24 10.42
N GLN A 213 -7.83 -11.48 10.22
CA GLN A 213 -6.58 -11.91 9.58
C GLN A 213 -5.39 -11.77 10.54
N ASN A 214 -4.56 -12.82 10.61
CA ASN A 214 -3.33 -12.81 11.38
C ASN A 214 -2.28 -11.97 10.67
N ARG A 215 -1.67 -11.04 11.40
CA ARG A 215 -0.79 -10.04 10.82
C ARG A 215 0.61 -10.15 11.37
N THR A 216 1.56 -10.49 10.51
CA THR A 216 2.96 -10.61 10.92
C THR A 216 3.58 -9.25 11.26
N ARG A 217 4.15 -9.15 12.45
CA ARG A 217 5.00 -8.03 12.88
C ARG A 217 6.46 -8.28 12.57
N LYS A 218 6.93 -9.50 12.84
CA LYS A 218 8.34 -9.85 12.79
C LYS A 218 8.51 -11.31 12.44
N VAL A 219 9.49 -11.61 11.61
CA VAL A 219 9.93 -12.99 11.34
C VAL A 219 11.43 -13.02 11.49
N GLU A 220 11.92 -13.83 12.42
CA GLU A 220 13.34 -14.04 12.65
C GLU A 220 13.72 -15.48 12.36
N ALA A 221 14.92 -15.67 11.83
CA ALA A 221 15.49 -17.00 11.67
C ALA A 221 15.97 -17.53 13.03
N ILE A 222 15.63 -18.78 13.33
CA ILE A 222 16.16 -19.51 14.49
C ILE A 222 17.45 -20.20 14.05
N TRP A 223 18.56 -19.91 14.74
CA TRP A 223 19.88 -20.42 14.40
C TRP A 223 20.36 -21.43 15.44
N GLU A 224 20.80 -22.60 14.98
CA GLU A 224 21.49 -23.59 15.78
C GLU A 224 22.75 -24.05 15.05
N ASN A 225 23.91 -24.04 15.73
CA ASN A 225 25.19 -24.47 15.17
C ASN A 225 25.54 -23.82 13.82
N GLY A 226 25.16 -22.55 13.62
CA GLY A 226 25.40 -21.82 12.37
C GLY A 226 24.45 -22.20 11.22
N GLN A 227 23.43 -23.01 11.47
CA GLN A 227 22.39 -23.36 10.50
C GLN A 227 21.03 -22.79 10.93
N ILE A 228 20.23 -22.38 9.96
CA ILE A 228 18.85 -21.98 10.21
C ILE A 228 18.02 -23.24 10.38
N VAL A 229 17.39 -23.41 11.55
CA VAL A 229 16.57 -24.58 11.89
C VAL A 229 15.08 -24.29 11.90
N GLY A 230 14.69 -23.01 11.88
CA GLY A 230 13.30 -22.60 11.95
C GLY A 230 13.10 -21.10 11.82
N LEU A 231 11.88 -20.66 12.05
CA LEU A 231 11.45 -19.27 12.06
C LEU A 231 10.69 -18.97 13.35
N ASP A 232 11.02 -17.84 13.97
CA ASP A 232 10.22 -17.24 15.03
C ASP A 232 9.31 -16.18 14.40
N VAL A 233 8.01 -16.40 14.48
CA VAL A 233 6.98 -15.57 13.86
C VAL A 233 6.22 -14.85 14.95
N GLN A 234 6.42 -13.53 15.00
CA GLN A 234 5.59 -12.64 15.81
C GLN A 234 4.47 -12.09 14.94
N PHE A 235 3.23 -12.31 15.36
CA PHE A 235 2.06 -11.81 14.65
C PHE A 235 0.97 -11.37 15.61
N ASP A 236 0.18 -10.40 15.16
CA ASP A 236 -1.01 -9.94 15.83
C ASP A 236 -2.23 -10.71 15.33
N ALA A 237 -3.14 -11.06 16.22
CA ALA A 237 -4.44 -11.61 15.88
C ALA A 237 -5.54 -10.99 16.75
N GLN A 238 -6.74 -10.90 16.19
CA GLN A 238 -7.92 -10.46 16.94
C GLN A 238 -8.23 -11.51 18.01
N ASN A 239 -8.30 -11.11 19.27
CA ASN A 239 -8.86 -11.93 20.32
C ASN A 239 -10.40 -11.83 20.27
N GLY A 240 -11.11 -12.81 20.85
CA GLY A 240 -12.58 -12.84 20.81
C GLY A 240 -13.27 -11.78 21.67
N SER A 241 -12.52 -10.92 22.35
CA SER A 241 -13.03 -9.84 23.20
C SER A 241 -13.27 -8.59 22.36
N VAL A 242 -14.42 -7.97 22.57
CA VAL A 242 -14.78 -6.70 21.97
C VAL A 242 -14.74 -5.64 23.05
N VAL A 243 -13.92 -4.61 22.87
CA VAL A 243 -13.86 -3.42 23.73
C VAL A 243 -14.21 -2.22 22.86
N ASP A 244 -15.19 -1.41 23.27
CA ASP A 244 -15.61 -0.21 22.53
C ASP A 244 -15.98 -0.43 21.05
N ASN A 245 -16.64 -1.57 20.74
CA ASN A 245 -16.97 -2.02 19.38
C ASN A 245 -15.76 -2.34 18.48
N GLU A 246 -14.56 -2.43 19.04
CA GLU A 246 -13.35 -2.88 18.34
C GLU A 246 -12.89 -4.23 18.91
N PHE A 247 -12.40 -5.11 18.03
CA PHE A 247 -11.79 -6.37 18.47
C PHE A 247 -10.44 -6.05 19.09
N ASP A 248 -10.22 -6.55 20.30
CA ASP A 248 -8.91 -6.44 20.95
C ASP A 248 -7.87 -7.26 20.16
N VAL A 249 -6.65 -6.74 20.05
CA VAL A 249 -5.60 -7.33 19.23
C VAL A 249 -4.48 -7.77 20.14
N GLU A 250 -4.20 -9.08 20.15
CA GLU A 250 -3.10 -9.65 20.92
C GLU A 250 -1.93 -10.03 20.02
N THR A 251 -0.71 -9.78 20.52
CA THR A 251 0.52 -10.20 19.88
C THR A 251 0.93 -11.60 20.35
N TYR A 252 1.06 -12.52 19.40
CA TYR A 252 1.54 -13.87 19.61
C TYR A 252 2.94 -14.03 19.04
N THR A 253 3.77 -14.80 19.74
CA THR A 253 5.08 -15.26 19.25
C THR A 253 5.04 -16.78 19.13
N ARG A 254 5.41 -17.28 17.96
CA ARG A 254 5.25 -18.69 17.59
C ARG A 254 6.43 -19.14 16.75
N GLN A 255 7.04 -20.24 17.16
CA GLN A 255 8.17 -20.84 16.46
C GLN A 255 7.67 -21.96 15.57
N ILE A 256 8.21 -22.02 14.34
CA ILE A 256 8.03 -23.11 13.40
C ILE A 256 9.41 -23.64 13.01
N TYR A 257 9.58 -24.95 13.00
CA TYR A 257 10.85 -25.59 12.68
C TYR A 257 10.81 -26.23 11.30
N PHE A 258 11.97 -26.30 10.67
CA PHE A 258 12.13 -26.96 9.39
C PHE A 258 12.00 -28.47 9.57
N GLY A 259 10.90 -29.02 9.08
CA GLY A 259 10.54 -30.43 9.25
C GLY A 259 9.21 -30.65 9.98
N ASP A 260 8.63 -29.60 10.54
CA ASP A 260 7.29 -29.65 11.16
C ASP A 260 6.24 -30.15 10.17
N SER A 261 5.26 -30.89 10.67
CA SER A 261 4.16 -31.35 9.83
C SER A 261 3.26 -30.18 9.44
N VAL A 262 2.55 -30.36 8.33
CA VAL A 262 1.57 -29.38 7.84
C VAL A 262 0.48 -29.09 8.91
N SER A 263 0.11 -30.11 9.69
CA SER A 263 -0.85 -29.97 10.78
C SER A 263 -0.28 -29.09 11.90
N ASP A 264 0.99 -29.29 12.26
CA ASP A 264 1.65 -28.52 13.33
C ASP A 264 1.73 -27.05 12.94
N VAL A 265 2.17 -26.77 11.71
CA VAL A 265 2.22 -25.39 11.17
C VAL A 265 0.83 -24.75 11.17
N GLN A 266 -0.22 -25.50 10.80
CA GLN A 266 -1.59 -25.00 10.83
C GLN A 266 -2.12 -24.77 12.25
N THR A 267 -1.73 -25.59 13.22
CA THR A 267 -2.07 -25.37 14.63
C THR A 267 -1.35 -24.14 15.19
N ILE A 268 -0.13 -23.87 14.73
CA ILE A 268 0.70 -22.76 15.21
C ILE A 268 0.31 -21.41 14.58
N LEU A 269 0.14 -21.36 13.25
CA LEU A 269 -0.11 -20.13 12.50
C LEU A 269 -1.58 -19.93 12.10
N GLY A 270 -2.40 -20.98 12.21
CA GLY A 270 -3.77 -21.00 11.71
C GLY A 270 -3.89 -21.47 10.26
N ALA A 271 -5.10 -21.31 9.70
CA ALA A 271 -5.40 -21.76 8.35
C ALA A 271 -4.67 -20.91 7.29
N PRO A 272 -4.12 -21.53 6.23
CA PRO A 272 -3.48 -20.79 5.14
C PRO A 272 -4.50 -20.01 4.30
N SER A 273 -4.10 -18.87 3.74
CA SER A 273 -4.95 -18.06 2.84
C SER A 273 -5.28 -18.80 1.54
N LYS A 274 -4.36 -19.62 1.03
CA LYS A 274 -4.58 -20.46 -0.15
C LYS A 274 -3.65 -21.66 -0.16
N VAL A 275 -4.13 -22.80 -0.66
CA VAL A 275 -3.32 -24.00 -0.90
C VAL A 275 -3.06 -24.09 -2.40
N PHE A 276 -1.79 -24.20 -2.78
CA PHE A 276 -1.39 -24.33 -4.18
C PHE A 276 -0.78 -25.69 -4.43
N TYR A 277 -1.17 -26.37 -5.51
CA TYR A 277 -0.56 -27.62 -5.93
C TYR A 277 0.54 -27.32 -6.95
N ARG A 278 1.68 -28.01 -6.89
CA ARG A 278 2.71 -27.96 -7.94
C ARG A 278 2.08 -28.43 -9.25
N SER A 279 2.22 -27.66 -10.31
CA SER A 279 1.57 -27.88 -11.61
C SER A 279 2.05 -29.12 -12.39
N ASP A 280 2.96 -29.92 -11.86
CA ASP A 280 3.67 -30.97 -12.60
C ASP A 280 3.05 -32.36 -12.46
N ASP A 281 1.73 -32.50 -12.60
CA ASP A 281 1.16 -33.85 -12.78
C ASP A 281 -0.23 -33.96 -13.44
N LYS A 282 -0.54 -33.09 -14.42
CA LYS A 282 -1.72 -33.31 -15.27
C LYS A 282 -1.59 -34.51 -16.23
N MET A 283 -0.51 -35.30 -16.16
CA MET A 283 -0.24 -36.46 -17.03
C MET A 283 0.33 -37.71 -16.30
N LYS A 284 -0.02 -37.96 -15.02
CA LYS A 284 0.39 -39.22 -14.33
C LYS A 284 -0.58 -40.39 -14.45
N ILE A 285 -1.53 -40.32 -15.39
CA ILE A 285 -2.51 -41.40 -15.65
C ILE A 285 -1.91 -42.50 -16.56
N HIS A 286 -0.69 -42.30 -17.07
CA HIS A 286 0.01 -43.26 -17.94
C HIS A 286 1.24 -43.92 -17.29
N ARG A 287 1.35 -43.92 -15.96
CA ARG A 287 2.28 -44.86 -15.28
C ARG A 287 1.52 -46.13 -14.97
N GLY A 288 1.70 -47.12 -15.83
CA GLY A 288 1.13 -48.45 -15.68
C GLY A 288 1.44 -49.05 -14.32
N LEU A 289 0.51 -49.90 -13.87
CA LEU A 289 0.57 -50.84 -12.75
C LEU A 289 1.99 -51.08 -12.19
N HIS A 290 2.47 -50.18 -11.34
CA HIS A 290 3.48 -50.51 -10.36
C HIS A 290 3.19 -49.71 -9.10
N LYS A 291 2.94 -50.46 -8.01
CA LYS A 291 2.84 -49.93 -6.66
C LYS A 291 4.21 -49.33 -6.30
N GLU A 292 4.42 -48.06 -6.59
CA GLU A 292 5.50 -47.26 -6.01
C GLU A 292 4.88 -46.37 -4.92
N THR A 293 5.13 -46.79 -3.68
CA THR A 293 5.15 -46.01 -2.42
C THR A 293 4.53 -44.60 -2.44
N LEU A 294 3.45 -44.44 -1.68
CA LEU A 294 2.76 -43.17 -1.30
C LEU A 294 3.62 -42.18 -0.46
N TYR A 295 4.95 -42.29 -0.48
CA TYR A 295 5.87 -41.46 0.30
C TYR A 295 6.69 -40.53 -0.62
N GLY A 296 5.99 -39.73 -1.41
CA GLY A 296 6.58 -38.57 -2.09
C GLY A 296 6.31 -37.29 -1.28
N PRO A 297 7.20 -36.27 -1.33
CA PRO A 297 6.92 -34.99 -0.68
C PRO A 297 5.60 -34.43 -1.20
N PRO A 298 4.78 -33.77 -0.35
CA PRO A 298 3.48 -33.28 -0.77
C PRO A 298 3.62 -32.31 -1.96
N ASN A 299 2.86 -32.54 -3.01
CA ASN A 299 2.86 -31.69 -4.21
C ASN A 299 2.04 -30.41 -4.02
N PHE A 300 2.03 -29.82 -2.83
CA PHE A 300 1.31 -28.58 -2.55
C PHE A 300 2.04 -27.71 -1.52
N PHE A 301 1.80 -26.39 -1.53
CA PHE A 301 2.35 -25.46 -0.53
C PHE A 301 1.25 -24.56 0.03
N PHE A 302 1.43 -24.14 1.28
CA PHE A 302 0.55 -23.22 1.98
C PHE A 302 1.00 -21.78 1.74
N ASN A 303 0.05 -20.94 1.33
CA ASN A 303 0.27 -19.52 1.15
C ASN A 303 -0.40 -18.77 2.31
N TYR A 304 0.42 -18.26 3.22
CA TYR A 304 0.00 -17.31 4.26
C TYR A 304 0.24 -15.89 3.72
N PHE A 305 -0.36 -15.59 2.57
CA PHE A 305 -0.18 -14.32 1.85
C PHE A 305 -0.43 -13.12 2.74
N VAL A 306 -1.44 -13.23 3.60
CA VAL A 306 -1.87 -12.25 4.61
C VAL A 306 -0.77 -11.95 5.64
N MET A 307 0.06 -12.95 5.95
CA MET A 307 1.22 -12.85 6.84
C MET A 307 2.52 -12.52 6.08
N GLY A 308 2.47 -12.38 4.75
CA GLY A 308 3.67 -12.21 3.93
C GLY A 308 4.56 -13.46 3.88
N LEU A 309 4.02 -14.65 4.21
CA LEU A 309 4.77 -15.91 4.31
C LEU A 309 4.33 -16.94 3.25
N GLN A 310 5.29 -17.58 2.60
CA GLN A 310 5.06 -18.73 1.71
C GLN A 310 5.79 -19.97 2.26
N ALA A 311 5.04 -20.94 2.81
CA ALA A 311 5.61 -22.15 3.44
C ALA A 311 5.50 -23.38 2.52
N PRO A 312 6.60 -23.94 2.00
CA PRO A 312 6.60 -25.24 1.34
C PRO A 312 6.46 -26.38 2.39
N PRO A 313 5.93 -27.56 2.00
CA PRO A 313 5.62 -28.68 2.90
C PRO A 313 6.85 -29.48 3.36
N PHE A 314 8.03 -29.19 2.82
CA PHE A 314 9.32 -29.68 3.30
C PHE A 314 10.28 -28.49 3.22
N PHE A 315 10.65 -27.92 4.37
CA PHE A 315 11.76 -26.97 4.49
C PHE A 315 13.10 -27.74 4.45
N ALA A 316 13.32 -28.53 3.40
CA ALA A 316 14.56 -29.27 3.21
C ALA A 316 15.49 -28.51 2.26
N SER A 317 16.61 -28.08 2.83
CA SER A 317 17.80 -27.45 2.23
C SER A 317 17.55 -26.16 1.45
N LEU A 318 17.99 -25.03 2.01
CA LEU A 318 18.60 -23.92 1.27
C LEU A 318 19.08 -22.90 2.31
N GLY A 319 20.39 -22.88 2.54
CA GLY A 319 21.06 -21.98 3.48
C GLY A 319 21.16 -20.54 2.99
N HIS A 320 21.49 -19.66 3.94
CA HIS A 320 22.00 -18.28 3.86
C HIS A 320 21.26 -17.20 3.03
N GLU A 321 20.47 -17.54 2.01
CA GLU A 321 19.71 -16.60 1.16
C GLU A 321 18.20 -16.55 1.47
N PHE A 322 17.76 -17.21 2.55
CA PHE A 322 16.35 -17.55 2.77
C PHE A 322 15.47 -16.34 3.13
N CYS A 323 15.93 -15.44 4.01
CA CYS A 323 15.13 -14.30 4.49
C CYS A 323 14.81 -13.29 3.38
N GLU A 324 15.80 -12.91 2.56
CA GLU A 324 15.58 -11.96 1.46
C GLU A 324 14.69 -12.56 0.36
N LYS A 325 14.83 -13.85 0.06
CA LYS A 325 14.05 -14.48 -1.03
C LYS A 325 12.62 -14.85 -0.63
N MET A 326 12.33 -15.09 0.65
CA MET A 326 10.98 -15.50 1.10
C MET A 326 10.00 -14.32 1.07
N LEU A 327 10.41 -13.14 1.56
CA LEU A 327 9.60 -11.92 1.56
C LEU A 327 9.32 -11.40 0.12
N PHE A 328 10.32 -11.52 -0.77
CA PHE A 328 10.23 -11.05 -2.16
C PHE A 328 9.51 -12.01 -3.10
N ARG A 329 9.51 -13.33 -2.83
CA ARG A 329 8.75 -14.29 -3.65
C ARG A 329 7.24 -14.13 -3.51
N VAL A 330 6.75 -13.66 -2.35
CA VAL A 330 5.34 -13.34 -2.14
C VAL A 330 4.92 -12.17 -3.03
N LEU A 331 5.74 -11.12 -3.11
CA LEU A 331 5.52 -10.00 -4.01
C LEU A 331 5.64 -10.41 -5.48
N ALA A 332 6.71 -11.09 -5.87
CA ALA A 332 6.96 -11.43 -7.27
C ALA A 332 6.00 -12.49 -7.85
N LYS A 333 5.61 -13.51 -7.08
CA LYS A 333 4.62 -14.52 -7.54
C LYS A 333 3.19 -14.01 -7.44
N GLY A 334 2.87 -13.19 -6.44
CA GLY A 334 1.62 -12.43 -6.40
C GLY A 334 1.51 -11.55 -7.64
N PHE A 335 2.51 -10.74 -7.93
CA PHE A 335 2.53 -9.84 -9.11
C PHE A 335 2.56 -10.57 -10.46
N CYS A 336 3.27 -11.69 -10.60
CA CYS A 336 3.27 -12.47 -11.84
C CYS A 336 1.95 -13.22 -12.10
N GLN A 337 1.16 -13.54 -11.06
CA GLN A 337 -0.23 -14.02 -11.24
C GLN A 337 -1.23 -12.88 -11.51
N ILE A 338 -0.80 -11.61 -11.40
CA ILE A 338 -1.64 -10.41 -11.55
C ILE A 338 -1.56 -9.80 -12.96
N LEU A 339 -0.52 -10.12 -13.73
CA LEU A 339 -0.32 -9.60 -15.09
C LEU A 339 -0.79 -10.55 -16.22
N PHE A 340 -1.29 -11.75 -15.89
CA PHE A 340 -1.74 -12.75 -16.86
C PHE A 340 -3.04 -13.45 -16.48
#